data_AF-A0A652KCS7-F1
#
_entry.id   AF-A0A652KCS7-F1
#
_cell.length_a   1.000
_cell.length_b   1.000
_cell.length_c   1.000
_cell.angle_alpha   90.00
_cell.angle_beta   90.00
_cell.angle_gamma   90.00
#
_symmetry.space_group_name_H-M   'P 1'
#
loop_
_entity.id
_entity.type
_entity.pdbx_description
1 polymer ?
#
loop_
_entity_poly.entity_id
_entity_poly.type
_entity_poly.pdbx_seq_one_letter_code
_entity_poly.pdbx_strand_id
1 'polypeptide(L)' 'MSNLPDEVIWTLTNTDDWGGGLERTYRAENVEHAGCGGDVLLVHLHDEMGAISGAHSRCAKCGEDLTA' A
#
# COMPACT_ATOMS: atom_id res chain seq x y z
N MET A 1 19.11 -2.27 4.44
CA MET A 1 18.33 -1.10 4.88
C MET A 1 17.40 -0.75 3.74
N SER A 2 16.14 -1.14 3.86
CA SER A 2 15.10 -0.80 2.89
C SER A 2 14.89 0.71 2.98
N ASN A 3 15.12 1.45 1.89
CA ASN A 3 14.83 2.88 1.77
C ASN A 3 13.31 3.10 1.66
N LEU A 4 12.54 2.52 2.57
CA LEU A 4 11.11 2.75 2.63
C LEU A 4 10.89 4.00 3.49
N PRO A 5 10.16 4.99 2.98
CA PRO A 5 9.88 6.20 3.72
C PRO A 5 9.09 5.84 4.98
N ASP A 6 9.55 6.34 6.14
CA ASP A 6 8.75 6.34 7.38
C ASP A 6 7.50 7.24 7.24
N GLU A 7 7.48 8.10 6.22
CA GLU A 7 6.44 9.09 5.95
C GLU A 7 5.45 8.59 4.89
N VAL A 8 4.16 8.90 5.08
CA VAL A 8 3.07 8.58 4.15
C VAL A 8 3.31 9.33 2.83
N ILE A 9 3.86 8.63 1.83
CA ILE A 9 3.98 9.18 0.48
C ILE A 9 2.64 9.03 -0.23
N TRP A 10 2.04 10.16 -0.59
CA TRP A 10 0.95 10.20 -1.54
C TRP A 10 1.47 9.81 -2.92
N THR A 11 1.05 8.65 -3.40
CA THR A 11 1.31 8.27 -4.79
C THR A 11 -0.01 8.35 -5.52
N LEU A 12 -0.09 9.23 -6.51
CA LEU A 12 -1.23 9.26 -7.42
C LEU A 12 -1.09 8.05 -8.35
N THR A 13 -1.78 6.97 -8.03
CA THR A 13 -1.79 5.77 -8.86
C THR A 13 -3.05 5.84 -9.71
N ASN A 14 -2.88 6.07 -11.01
CA ASN A 14 -4.00 6.04 -11.94
C ASN A 14 -4.34 4.58 -12.22
N THR A 15 -5.12 3.97 -11.34
CA THR A 15 -5.69 2.64 -11.55
C THR A 15 -7.00 2.80 -12.31
N ASP A 16 -6.90 2.73 -13.65
CA ASP A 16 -8.06 2.76 -14.56
C ASP A 16 -9.13 1.69 -14.19
N ASP A 17 -8.73 0.61 -13.50
CA ASP A 17 -9.62 -0.46 -13.04
C ASP A 17 -10.48 -0.11 -11.80
N TRP A 18 -10.15 0.95 -11.05
CA TRP A 18 -10.83 1.31 -9.80
C TRP A 18 -11.48 2.71 -9.83
N GLY A 19 -11.55 3.34 -11.01
CA GLY A 19 -12.22 4.62 -11.22
C GLY A 19 -11.36 5.86 -10.94
N GLY A 20 -10.04 5.70 -10.77
CA GLY A 20 -9.14 6.78 -10.39
C GLY A 20 -9.25 7.10 -8.89
N GLY A 21 -8.16 6.94 -8.16
CA GLY A 21 -8.13 7.16 -6.71
C GLY A 21 -6.75 7.58 -6.23
N LEU A 22 -6.70 8.15 -5.02
CA LEU A 22 -5.43 8.45 -4.36
C LEU A 22 -5.01 7.24 -3.51
N GLU A 23 -3.79 6.75 -3.72
CA GLU A 23 -3.23 5.69 -2.88
C GLU A 23 -2.42 6.30 -1.74
N ARG A 24 -2.72 5.84 -0.52
CA ARG A 24 -1.91 6.11 0.67
C ARG A 24 -1.28 4.83 1.16
N THR A 25 0.04 4.81 1.20
CA THR A 25 0.81 3.66 1.64
C THR A 25 1.41 3.92 3.01
N TYR A 26 1.23 2.96 3.92
CA TYR A 26 1.73 2.95 5.28
C TYR A 26 2.60 1.72 5.48
N ARG A 27 3.72 1.84 6.19
CA ARG A 27 4.48 0.66 6.61
C ARG A 27 3.76 -0.01 7.78
N ALA A 28 3.53 -1.32 7.68
CA ALA A 28 3.02 -2.10 8.81
C ALA A 28 4.17 -2.37 9.80
N GLU A 29 3.97 -2.02 11.07
CA GLU A 29 4.97 -2.29 12.11
C GLU A 29 4.96 -3.77 12.51
N ASN A 30 6.15 -4.38 12.60
CA ASN A 30 6.34 -5.78 13.03
C ASN A 30 5.59 -6.83 12.19
N VAL A 31 5.24 -6.50 10.94
CA VAL A 31 4.63 -7.44 10.00
C VAL A 31 5.54 -7.60 8.79
N GLU A 32 6.04 -8.82 8.59
CA GLU A 32 6.87 -9.20 7.46
C GLU A 32 6.15 -10.21 6.58
N HIS A 33 6.35 -10.12 5.26
CA HIS A 33 5.83 -11.09 4.32
C HIS A 33 6.54 -12.43 4.49
N ALA A 34 5.81 -13.47 4.90
CA ALA A 34 6.36 -14.79 5.21
C ALA A 34 7.15 -15.44 4.05
N GLY A 35 6.83 -15.13 2.79
CA GLY A 35 7.51 -15.71 1.62
C GLY A 35 8.91 -15.13 1.38
N CYS A 36 9.05 -13.80 1.42
CA CYS A 36 10.29 -13.13 1.03
C CYS A 36 10.97 -12.32 2.15
N GLY A 37 10.37 -12.27 3.34
CA GLY A 37 10.83 -11.49 4.50
C GLY A 37 10.82 -9.98 4.24
N GLY A 38 9.99 -9.52 3.29
CA GLY A 38 9.87 -8.10 2.96
C GLY A 38 8.91 -7.40 3.89
N ASP A 39 9.14 -6.10 4.12
CA ASP A 39 8.20 -5.25 4.85
C ASP A 39 6.79 -5.32 4.22
N VAL A 40 5.77 -5.41 5.06
CA VAL A 40 4.38 -5.30 4.61
C VAL A 40 3.96 -3.83 4.59
N LEU A 41 3.34 -3.44 3.49
CA LEU A 41 2.77 -2.11 3.29
C LEU A 41 1.24 -2.23 3.34
N LEU A 42 0.59 -1.36 4.10
CA LEU A 42 -0.86 -1.16 4.06
C LEU A 42 -1.16 -0.07 3.03
N VAL A 43 -2.06 -0.35 2.11
CA VAL A 43 -2.45 0.57 1.05
C VAL A 43 -3.92 0.91 1.21
N HIS A 44 -4.22 2.20 1.39
CA HIS A 44 -5.59 2.71 1.38
C HIS A 44 -5.87 3.38 0.04
N LEU A 45 -6.99 2.99 -0.56
CA LEU A 45 -7.57 3.64 -1.73
C LEU A 45 -8.55 4.71 -1.24
N HIS A 46 -8.43 5.92 -1.78
CA HIS A 46 -9.33 7.02 -1.47
C HIS A 46 -10.11 7.46 -2.71
N ASP A 47 -11.38 7.80 -2.52
CA ASP A 47 -12.20 8.46 -3.53
C ASP A 47 -11.83 9.95 -3.72
N GLU A 48 -12.49 10.62 -4.67
CA GLU A 48 -12.27 12.04 -4.96
C GLU A 48 -12.60 12.97 -3.78
N MET A 49 -13.39 12.51 -2.81
CA MET A 49 -13.73 13.23 -1.57
C MET A 49 -12.74 12.94 -0.43
N GLY A 50 -11.77 12.06 -0.64
CA GLY A 50 -10.78 11.64 0.33
C GLY A 50 -11.25 10.56 1.30
N ALA A 51 -12.44 9.97 1.12
CA ALA A 51 -12.92 8.86 1.94
C ALA A 51 -12.25 7.55 1.50
N ILE A 52 -11.99 6.65 2.46
CA ILE A 52 -11.39 5.35 2.16
C ILE A 52 -12.44 4.48 1.44
N SER A 53 -12.15 4.13 0.19
CA SER A 53 -13.00 3.27 -0.65
C SER A 53 -12.53 1.82 -0.67
N GLY A 54 -11.27 1.57 -0.30
CA GLY A 54 -10.70 0.23 -0.20
C GLY A 54 -9.41 0.23 0.60
N ALA A 55 -9.05 -0.93 1.14
CA ALA A 55 -7.77 -1.14 1.81
C ALA A 55 -7.25 -2.53 1.46
N HIS A 56 -5.96 -2.60 1.13
CA HIS A 56 -5.27 -3.86 0.88
C HIS A 56 -3.88 -3.82 1.50
N SER A 57 -3.19 -4.96 1.52
CA SER A 57 -1.81 -5.04 1.97
C SER A 57 -0.95 -5.62 0.88
N ARG A 58 0.30 -5.17 0.77
CA ARG A 58 1.24 -5.66 -0.23
C ARG A 58 2.66 -5.73 0.30
N CYS A 59 3.46 -6.61 -0.28
CA CYS A 59 4.87 -6.70 0.09
C CYS A 59 5.69 -5.62 -0.61
N ALA A 60 6.47 -4.84 0.14
CA ALA A 60 7.40 -3.84 -0.40
C ALA A 60 8.51 -4.43 -1.28
N LYS A 61 8.83 -5.71 -1.07
CA LYS A 61 9.97 -6.38 -1.71
C LYS A 61 9.59 -7.11 -3.01
N CYS A 62 8.49 -7.86 -3.02
CA CYS A 62 8.04 -8.61 -4.19
C CYS A 62 6.81 -8.00 -4.89
N GLY A 63 6.18 -6.96 -4.31
CA GLY A 63 5.00 -6.29 -4.89
C GLY A 63 3.71 -7.10 -4.80
N GLU A 64 3.77 -8.33 -4.27
CA GLU A 64 2.64 -9.24 -4.11
C GLU A 64 1.58 -8.64 -3.18
N ASP A 65 0.32 -8.70 -3.61
CA ASP A 65 -0.81 -8.34 -2.77
C ASP A 65 -1.04 -9.46 -1.75
N LEU A 66 -0.93 -9.11 -0.48
CA LEU A 66 -0.99 -10.01 0.68
C LEU A 66 -2.37 -10.04 1.32
N THR A 67 -3.33 -9.33 0.73
CA THR A 67 -4.74 -9.36 1.12
C THR A 67 -5.28 -10.78 0.99
N ALA A 68 -5.66 -11.38 2.12
CA ALA A 68 -6.38 -12.65 2.18
C ALA A 68 -7.88 -12.46 1.87
#